data_AF-A0A957NA72-F1
#
_entry.id   AF-A0A957NA72-F1
#
_cell.length_a   1.000
_cell.length_b   1.000
_cell.length_c   1.000
_cell.angle_alpha   90.00
_cell.angle_beta   90.00
_cell.angle_gamma   90.00
#
_symmetry.space_group_name_H-M   'P 1'
#
loop_
_entity.id
_entity.type
_entity.pdbx_description
1 polymer ?
#
loop_
_entity_poly.entity_id
_entity_poly.type
_entity_poly.pdbx_seq_one_letter_code
_entity_poly.pdbx_strand_id
1 'polypeptide(L)'
;LVGTDASGTAVNFTTTTGADGIYTFPYVPPSDGSGYTATVTTPPAGSTQTYDLDGTGTADTAVASLAAGEARTDVDFGYQGTASLGDRVWRDDDGDGIQDAGEPGIPGLTVTLTGNDAYGDAVTRTTTTDANGNYTFEHLLPSDGTGYIVTVTTPPAGTAPSYDLDGVG
;
A
#
# COMPACT_ATOMS: atom_id res chain seq x y z
N LEU A 1 9.91 17.08 -9.91
CA LEU A 1 10.13 17.36 -11.34
C LEU A 1 11.62 17.58 -11.57
N VAL A 2 12.28 16.69 -12.31
CA VAL A 2 13.72 16.76 -12.60
C VAL A 2 13.95 16.68 -14.11
N GLY A 3 14.95 17.39 -14.64
CA GLY A 3 15.39 17.27 -16.02
C GLY A 3 16.31 18.42 -16.42
N THR A 4 16.39 18.70 -17.72
CA THR A 4 17.22 19.79 -18.26
C THR A 4 16.36 20.71 -19.11
N ASP A 5 16.53 22.02 -18.94
CA ASP A 5 15.86 23.01 -19.78
C ASP A 5 16.54 23.19 -21.15
N ALA A 6 15.85 23.89 -22.05
CA ALA A 6 16.34 24.18 -23.40
C ALA A 6 17.66 24.98 -23.45
N SER A 7 18.11 25.57 -22.34
CA SER A 7 19.41 26.24 -22.22
C SER A 7 20.54 25.31 -21.77
N GLY A 8 20.23 24.05 -21.43
CA GLY A 8 21.16 23.08 -20.87
C GLY A 8 21.28 23.17 -19.34
N THR A 9 20.38 23.90 -18.67
CA THR A 9 20.42 24.06 -17.21
C THR A 9 19.60 22.97 -16.54
N ALA A 10 20.16 22.36 -15.49
CA ALA A 10 19.44 21.36 -14.70
C ALA A 10 18.29 22.01 -13.92
N VAL A 11 17.12 21.37 -13.98
CA VAL A 11 15.91 21.74 -13.26
C VAL A 11 15.61 20.68 -12.21
N ASN A 12 15.32 21.11 -10.99
CA ASN A 12 14.85 20.25 -9.92
C ASN A 12 13.84 21.02 -9.05
N PHE A 13 12.57 20.70 -9.22
CA PHE A 13 11.48 21.26 -8.44
C PHE A 13 10.75 20.19 -7.63
N THR A 14 10.30 20.58 -6.45
CA THR A 14 9.44 19.78 -5.58
C THR A 14 8.22 20.60 -5.21
N THR A 15 7.11 19.91 -5.01
CA THR A 15 5.85 20.49 -4.54
C THR A 15 5.08 19.40 -3.80
N THR A 16 4.01 19.77 -3.14
CA THR A 16 3.09 18.84 -2.48
C THR A 16 1.70 19.05 -3.06
N THR A 17 0.96 17.96 -3.24
CA THR A 17 -0.44 18.02 -3.66
C THR A 17 -1.28 18.79 -2.65
N GLY A 18 -2.27 19.52 -3.15
CA GLY A 18 -3.31 20.15 -2.34
C GLY A 18 -4.30 19.12 -1.78
N ALA A 19 -5.21 19.60 -0.94
CA ALA A 19 -6.31 18.77 -0.40
C ALA A 19 -7.28 18.29 -1.50
N ASP A 20 -7.27 18.93 -2.66
CA ASP A 20 -7.99 18.56 -3.87
C ASP A 20 -7.20 17.58 -4.78
N GLY A 21 -5.99 17.19 -4.37
CA GLY A 21 -5.10 16.31 -5.13
C GLY A 21 -4.32 17.01 -6.24
N ILE A 22 -4.56 18.31 -6.48
CA ILE A 22 -3.89 19.07 -7.54
C ILE A 22 -2.49 19.48 -7.10
N TYR A 23 -1.55 19.45 -8.03
CA TYR A 23 -0.22 20.02 -7.85
C TYR A 23 0.14 20.89 -9.05
N THR A 24 1.08 21.82 -8.88
CA THR A 24 1.55 22.67 -9.97
C THR A 24 3.01 23.05 -9.75
N PHE A 25 3.78 23.09 -10.83
CA PHE A 25 5.10 23.71 -10.87
C PHE A 25 4.98 25.01 -11.69
N PRO A 26 4.94 26.19 -11.05
CA PRO A 26 4.84 27.44 -11.79
C PRO A 26 6.18 27.75 -12.47
N TYR A 27 6.12 28.38 -13.65
CA TYR A 27 7.28 28.91 -14.36
C TYR A 27 8.36 27.87 -14.71
N VAL A 28 7.96 26.65 -15.05
CA VAL A 28 8.90 25.64 -15.58
C VAL A 28 9.40 26.10 -16.96
N PRO A 29 10.73 26.23 -17.16
CA PRO A 29 11.28 26.54 -18.48
C PRO A 29 10.95 25.46 -19.52
N PRO A 30 11.07 25.74 -20.82
CA PRO A 30 10.92 24.70 -21.85
C PRO A 30 11.98 23.61 -21.66
N SER A 31 11.64 22.34 -21.89
CA SER A 31 12.60 21.24 -21.77
C SER A 31 13.60 21.21 -22.94
N ASP A 32 14.72 20.50 -22.78
CA ASP A 32 15.75 20.28 -23.81
C ASP A 32 15.33 19.30 -24.93
N GLY A 33 14.06 18.89 -24.95
CA GLY A 33 13.52 17.86 -25.83
C GLY A 33 13.55 16.44 -25.23
N SER A 34 14.35 16.17 -24.20
CA SER A 34 14.30 14.90 -23.43
C SER A 34 13.12 14.87 -22.44
N GLY A 35 12.54 16.04 -22.15
CA GLY A 35 11.42 16.19 -21.22
C GLY A 35 11.84 16.34 -19.77
N TYR A 36 10.86 16.50 -18.90
CA TYR A 36 11.02 16.47 -17.46
C TYR A 36 10.37 15.22 -16.88
N THR A 37 11.03 14.61 -15.90
CA THR A 37 10.49 13.50 -15.12
C THR A 37 9.77 14.06 -13.88
N ALA A 38 8.46 13.86 -13.82
CA ALA A 38 7.68 13.99 -12.60
C ALA A 38 7.79 12.67 -11.80
N THR A 39 7.93 12.76 -10.48
CA THR A 39 8.05 11.61 -9.59
C THR A 39 7.22 11.85 -8.35
N VAL A 40 6.37 10.89 -8.00
CA VAL A 40 5.68 10.85 -6.71
C VAL A 40 6.62 10.20 -5.70
N THR A 41 7.23 11.01 -4.82
CA THR A 41 8.24 10.51 -3.87
C THR A 41 7.64 9.90 -2.59
N THR A 42 6.33 10.07 -2.38
CA THR A 42 5.61 9.52 -1.23
C THR A 42 4.21 9.14 -1.69
N PRO A 43 4.07 8.02 -2.41
CA PRO A 43 2.77 7.53 -2.84
C PRO A 43 1.90 7.20 -1.62
N PRO A 44 0.55 7.22 -1.76
CA PRO A 44 -0.33 6.82 -0.67
C PRO A 44 0.02 5.42 -0.18
N ALA A 45 0.24 5.27 1.12
CA ALA A 45 0.53 3.98 1.71
C ALA A 45 -0.61 3.00 1.39
N GLY A 46 -0.26 1.77 0.97
CA GLY A 46 -1.23 0.81 0.47
C GLY A 46 -2.08 1.31 -0.64
N SER A 47 -1.42 1.86 -1.64
CA SER A 47 -2.00 1.96 -2.94
C SER A 47 -1.10 1.29 -3.94
N THR A 48 -1.70 0.91 -5.06
CA THR A 48 -0.97 0.55 -6.27
C THR A 48 -1.28 1.60 -7.30
N GLN A 49 -0.24 2.03 -8.02
CA GLN A 49 -0.41 2.94 -9.13
C GLN A 49 -1.21 2.24 -10.22
N THR A 50 -2.28 2.89 -10.67
CA THR A 50 -3.16 2.41 -11.74
C THR A 50 -3.08 3.27 -12.99
N TYR A 51 -2.47 4.45 -12.88
CA TYR A 51 -2.35 5.39 -13.98
C TYR A 51 -1.17 6.34 -13.79
N ASP A 52 -0.56 6.69 -14.90
CA ASP A 52 0.20 7.91 -15.16
C ASP A 52 0.16 8.21 -16.68
N LEU A 53 0.77 9.33 -17.06
CA LEU A 53 0.71 9.84 -18.43
C LEU A 53 1.41 8.95 -19.47
N ASP A 54 2.54 8.32 -19.12
CA ASP A 54 3.36 7.50 -20.02
C ASP A 54 3.21 5.99 -19.78
N GLY A 55 2.35 5.59 -18.85
CA GLY A 55 2.00 4.22 -18.54
C GLY A 55 2.78 3.67 -17.36
N THR A 56 2.14 2.77 -16.60
CA THR A 56 2.62 2.29 -15.29
C THR A 56 3.82 1.34 -15.36
N GLY A 57 4.53 1.28 -16.50
CA GLY A 57 5.76 0.49 -16.64
C GLY A 57 6.93 1.05 -15.84
N THR A 58 6.86 2.34 -15.49
CA THR A 58 7.78 3.02 -14.58
C THR A 58 7.02 3.58 -13.39
N ALA A 59 6.98 2.82 -12.31
CA ALA A 59 6.16 3.15 -11.14
C ALA A 59 6.45 4.57 -10.61
N ASP A 60 5.38 5.29 -10.29
CA ASP A 60 5.38 6.62 -9.67
C ASP A 60 6.08 7.71 -10.46
N THR A 61 6.40 7.48 -11.74
CA THR A 61 7.13 8.42 -12.57
C THR A 61 6.50 8.60 -13.94
N ALA A 62 6.45 9.84 -14.40
CA ALA A 62 6.02 10.17 -15.75
C ALA A 62 6.95 11.17 -16.42
N VAL A 63 7.24 10.97 -17.70
CA VAL A 63 8.01 11.90 -18.53
C VAL A 63 7.09 12.76 -19.39
N ALA A 64 7.25 14.08 -19.28
CA ALA A 64 6.52 15.04 -20.10
C ALA A 64 7.46 16.08 -20.71
N SER A 65 7.34 16.30 -22.01
CA SER A 65 7.95 17.46 -22.68
C SER A 65 7.11 18.71 -22.46
N LEU A 66 7.79 19.86 -22.39
CA LEU A 66 7.16 21.17 -22.23
C LEU A 66 7.77 22.15 -23.23
N ALA A 67 6.95 22.67 -24.15
CA ALA A 67 7.35 23.68 -25.11
C ALA A 67 7.25 25.10 -24.55
N ALA A 68 7.84 26.07 -25.25
CA ALA A 68 7.78 27.47 -24.86
C ALA A 68 6.34 28.01 -24.83
N GLY A 69 5.93 28.49 -23.65
CA GLY A 69 4.58 29.02 -23.42
C GLY A 69 3.50 27.95 -23.22
N GLU A 70 3.87 26.67 -23.20
CA GLU A 70 2.93 25.58 -22.97
C GLU A 70 2.57 25.46 -21.48
N ALA A 71 1.31 25.14 -21.21
CA ALA A 71 0.84 24.68 -19.92
C ALA A 71 0.33 23.25 -20.06
N ARG A 72 0.93 22.33 -19.30
CA ARG A 72 0.53 20.92 -19.23
C ARG A 72 -0.21 20.68 -17.92
N THR A 73 -1.44 20.19 -18.01
CA THR A 73 -2.34 19.95 -16.86
C THR A 73 -2.88 18.52 -16.85
N ASP A 74 -2.21 17.61 -17.57
CA ASP A 74 -2.61 16.22 -17.80
C ASP A 74 -1.52 15.23 -17.33
N VAL A 75 -0.52 15.71 -16.58
CA VAL A 75 0.49 14.85 -15.94
C VAL A 75 -0.10 14.30 -14.64
N ASP A 76 -1.11 13.45 -14.73
CA ASP A 76 -1.81 12.93 -13.56
C ASP A 76 -1.21 11.60 -13.10
N PHE A 77 -1.44 11.25 -11.84
CA PHE A 77 -1.07 9.96 -11.24
C PHE A 77 -2.31 9.36 -10.56
N GLY A 78 -2.67 8.14 -10.95
CA GLY A 78 -3.80 7.42 -10.37
C GLY A 78 -3.33 6.33 -9.40
N TYR A 79 -3.99 6.26 -8.25
CA TYR A 79 -3.73 5.28 -7.22
C TYR A 79 -5.04 4.60 -6.81
N GLN A 80 -5.01 3.28 -6.67
CA GLN A 80 -6.11 2.52 -6.09
C GLN A 80 -5.73 2.07 -4.69
N GLY A 81 -6.60 2.36 -3.72
CA GLY A 81 -6.46 1.86 -2.36
C GLY A 81 -6.48 0.34 -2.32
N THR A 82 -5.66 -0.22 -1.46
CA THR A 82 -5.52 -1.67 -1.28
C THR A 82 -6.35 -2.13 -0.08
N ALA A 83 -6.76 -3.40 -0.08
CA ALA A 83 -7.60 -3.99 0.95
C ALA A 83 -6.89 -4.07 2.32
N SER A 84 -7.65 -4.37 3.35
CA SER A 84 -7.12 -4.69 4.68
C SER A 84 -7.69 -6.01 5.17
N LEU A 85 -6.89 -6.77 5.91
CA LEU A 85 -7.30 -8.00 6.56
C LEU A 85 -6.85 -7.98 8.02
N GLY A 86 -7.77 -8.15 8.95
CA GLY A 86 -7.47 -8.19 10.38
C GLY A 86 -8.66 -8.72 11.16
N ASP A 87 -8.41 -9.01 12.44
CA ASP A 87 -9.44 -9.25 13.46
C ASP A 87 -8.74 -9.28 14.84
N ARG A 88 -8.96 -10.33 15.62
CA ARG A 88 -8.53 -10.47 17.01
C ARG A 88 -8.13 -11.91 17.30
N VAL A 89 -7.06 -12.08 18.07
CA VAL A 89 -6.74 -13.34 18.75
C VAL A 89 -7.18 -13.21 20.19
N TRP A 90 -8.07 -14.08 20.65
CA TRP A 90 -8.62 -14.06 22.01
C TRP A 90 -8.48 -15.41 22.70
N ARG A 91 -8.62 -15.38 24.03
CA ARG A 91 -8.70 -16.58 24.85
C ARG A 91 -10.17 -16.96 24.96
N ASP A 92 -10.54 -17.98 24.20
CA ASP A 92 -11.83 -18.66 24.24
C ASP A 92 -11.89 -19.51 25.52
N ASP A 93 -12.47 -18.94 26.57
CA ASP A 93 -12.42 -19.49 27.93
C ASP A 93 -13.45 -20.62 28.12
N ASP A 94 -14.53 -20.64 27.33
CA ASP A 94 -15.55 -21.67 27.38
C ASP A 94 -15.58 -22.62 26.16
N GLY A 95 -14.79 -22.32 25.12
CA GLY A 95 -14.50 -23.20 24.00
C GLY A 95 -15.58 -23.21 22.92
N ASP A 96 -16.39 -22.14 22.82
CA ASP A 96 -17.54 -22.10 21.91
C ASP A 96 -17.25 -21.38 20.58
N GLY A 97 -16.08 -20.76 20.45
CA GLY A 97 -15.64 -20.03 19.25
C GLY A 97 -16.33 -18.67 19.05
N ILE A 98 -17.04 -18.16 20.04
CA ILE A 98 -17.64 -16.82 20.07
C ILE A 98 -16.71 -15.90 20.87
N GLN A 99 -16.67 -14.61 20.51
CA GLN A 99 -15.94 -13.62 21.30
C GLN A 99 -16.85 -13.06 22.39
N ASP A 100 -16.74 -13.60 23.60
CA ASP A 100 -17.62 -13.25 24.69
C ASP A 100 -17.12 -12.07 25.55
N ALA A 101 -18.07 -11.42 26.22
CA ALA A 101 -17.78 -10.35 27.15
C ALA A 101 -17.07 -10.91 28.40
N GLY A 102 -15.77 -10.66 28.49
CA GLY A 102 -14.92 -11.16 29.59
C GLY A 102 -13.73 -11.97 29.09
N GLU A 103 -13.77 -12.41 27.84
CA GLU A 103 -12.68 -13.13 27.19
C GLU A 103 -11.59 -12.17 26.73
N PRO A 104 -10.37 -12.26 27.30
CA PRO A 104 -9.32 -11.32 26.98
C PRO A 104 -8.68 -11.61 25.62
N GLY A 105 -8.19 -10.56 24.98
CA GLY A 105 -7.29 -10.72 23.85
C GLY A 105 -5.94 -11.30 24.27
N ILE A 106 -5.23 -11.91 23.32
CA ILE A 106 -3.89 -12.43 23.54
C ILE A 106 -2.88 -11.50 22.84
N PRO A 107 -2.16 -10.63 23.60
CA PRO A 107 -1.23 -9.67 23.03
C PRO A 107 0.12 -10.30 22.66
N GLY A 108 0.84 -9.66 21.74
CA GLY A 108 2.23 -9.98 21.41
C GLY A 108 2.43 -11.26 20.59
N LEU A 109 1.36 -11.81 20.01
CA LEU A 109 1.46 -12.96 19.10
C LEU A 109 1.84 -12.48 17.71
N THR A 110 2.81 -13.16 17.09
CA THR A 110 3.14 -12.93 15.68
C THR A 110 2.05 -13.54 14.81
N VAL A 111 1.46 -12.74 13.93
CA VAL A 111 0.52 -13.18 12.90
C VAL A 111 1.18 -13.02 11.54
N THR A 112 1.13 -14.06 10.73
CA THR A 112 1.76 -14.12 9.39
C THR A 112 0.68 -14.26 8.33
N LEU A 113 0.72 -13.40 7.32
CA LEU A 113 -0.10 -13.50 6.11
C LEU A 113 0.77 -13.98 4.94
N THR A 114 0.31 -14.99 4.23
CA THR A 114 0.97 -15.56 3.03
C THR A 114 -0.04 -15.76 1.89
N GLY A 115 0.42 -15.67 0.65
CA GLY A 115 -0.39 -15.99 -0.53
C GLY A 115 0.16 -15.29 -1.76
N ASN A 116 -0.66 -15.15 -2.79
CA ASN A 116 -0.32 -14.39 -3.99
C ASN A 116 -1.31 -13.23 -4.17
N ASP A 117 -0.82 -12.09 -4.62
CA ASP A 117 -1.68 -10.99 -5.03
C ASP A 117 -2.34 -11.25 -6.39
N ALA A 118 -3.24 -10.38 -6.81
CA ALA A 118 -3.99 -10.49 -8.06
C ALA A 118 -3.12 -10.45 -9.32
N TYR A 119 -1.84 -10.06 -9.22
CA TYR A 119 -0.86 -10.08 -10.30
C TYR A 119 -0.01 -11.36 -10.31
N GLY A 120 -0.19 -12.22 -9.29
CA GLY A 120 0.53 -13.48 -9.13
C GLY A 120 1.84 -13.35 -8.35
N ASP A 121 2.12 -12.18 -7.76
CA ASP A 121 3.31 -11.97 -6.96
C ASP A 121 3.12 -12.56 -5.55
N ALA A 122 4.16 -13.25 -5.07
CA ALA A 122 4.13 -13.86 -3.75
C ALA A 122 4.20 -12.80 -2.64
N VAL A 123 3.26 -12.86 -1.70
CA VAL A 123 3.14 -11.97 -0.55
C VAL A 123 3.46 -12.74 0.72
N THR A 124 4.33 -12.18 1.57
CA THR A 124 4.55 -12.65 2.94
C THR A 124 4.71 -11.45 3.86
N ARG A 125 3.84 -11.34 4.86
CA ARG A 125 3.84 -10.23 5.82
C ARG A 125 3.64 -10.73 7.24
N THR A 126 4.19 -10.01 8.20
CA THR A 126 3.96 -10.28 9.62
C THR A 126 3.47 -9.02 10.33
N THR A 127 2.68 -9.22 11.37
CA THR A 127 2.27 -8.20 12.33
C THR A 127 2.20 -8.85 13.73
N THR A 128 1.97 -8.05 14.76
CA THR A 128 1.82 -8.54 16.13
C THR A 128 0.51 -8.09 16.73
N THR A 129 -0.15 -8.96 17.49
CA THR A 129 -1.39 -8.59 18.17
C THR A 129 -1.14 -7.51 19.23
N ASP A 130 -2.05 -6.53 19.30
CA ASP A 130 -2.01 -5.43 20.25
C ASP A 130 -2.44 -5.86 21.67
N ALA A 131 -2.51 -4.91 22.61
CA ALA A 131 -2.92 -5.16 23.99
C ALA A 131 -4.32 -5.81 24.15
N ASN A 132 -5.18 -5.66 23.15
CA ASN A 132 -6.53 -6.23 23.10
C ASN A 132 -6.61 -7.49 22.22
N GLY A 133 -5.47 -7.97 21.72
CA GLY A 133 -5.38 -9.12 20.83
C GLY A 133 -5.63 -8.79 19.36
N ASN A 134 -5.85 -7.53 18.99
CA ASN A 134 -6.20 -7.16 17.62
C ASN A 134 -4.97 -7.13 16.73
N TYR A 135 -5.15 -7.50 15.46
CA TYR A 135 -4.13 -7.34 14.43
C TYR A 135 -4.75 -6.87 13.12
N THR A 136 -3.97 -6.19 12.30
CA THR A 136 -4.40 -5.77 10.96
C THR A 136 -3.21 -5.76 10.00
N PHE A 137 -3.43 -6.34 8.83
CA PHE A 137 -2.64 -6.15 7.64
C PHE A 137 -3.35 -5.10 6.79
N GLU A 138 -2.92 -3.86 6.93
CA GLU A 138 -3.33 -2.78 6.03
C GLU A 138 -2.60 -2.93 4.71
N HIS A 139 -3.07 -2.26 3.68
CA HIS A 139 -2.30 -2.05 2.47
C HIS A 139 -2.07 -3.33 1.62
N LEU A 140 -3.07 -4.21 1.54
CA LEU A 140 -3.01 -5.49 0.82
C LEU A 140 -3.63 -5.40 -0.57
N LEU A 141 -2.83 -5.60 -1.62
CA LEU A 141 -3.39 -5.86 -2.94
C LEU A 141 -4.44 -6.98 -2.86
N PRO A 142 -5.52 -6.95 -3.67
CA PRO A 142 -6.43 -8.08 -3.74
C PRO A 142 -5.64 -9.38 -3.95
N SER A 143 -6.03 -10.47 -3.30
CA SER A 143 -5.41 -11.76 -3.56
C SER A 143 -5.75 -12.23 -4.97
N ASP A 144 -5.01 -13.21 -5.49
CA ASP A 144 -5.51 -14.00 -6.61
C ASP A 144 -6.74 -14.86 -6.20
N GLY A 145 -7.17 -15.74 -7.11
CA GLY A 145 -8.29 -16.65 -6.87
C GLY A 145 -8.07 -17.69 -5.76
N THR A 146 -6.88 -17.79 -5.18
CA THR A 146 -6.54 -18.71 -4.08
C THR A 146 -6.69 -18.08 -2.69
N GLY A 147 -6.72 -16.75 -2.60
CA GLY A 147 -6.85 -16.05 -1.31
C GLY A 147 -5.52 -15.80 -0.59
N TYR A 148 -5.58 -14.99 0.47
CA TYR A 148 -4.51 -14.94 1.47
C TYR A 148 -4.80 -15.91 2.61
N ILE A 149 -3.75 -16.56 3.11
CA ILE A 149 -3.77 -17.41 4.30
C ILE A 149 -3.18 -16.63 5.47
N VAL A 150 -3.83 -16.69 6.63
CA VAL A 150 -3.36 -16.05 7.86
C VAL A 150 -3.06 -17.11 8.90
N THR A 151 -1.90 -17.02 9.54
CA THR A 151 -1.44 -17.99 10.54
C THR A 151 -0.93 -17.27 11.79
N VAL A 152 -1.34 -17.72 12.96
CA VAL A 152 -0.79 -17.25 14.24
C VAL A 152 0.42 -18.11 14.58
N THR A 153 1.59 -17.50 14.63
CA THR A 153 2.84 -18.22 14.86
C THR A 153 3.08 -18.33 16.36
N THR A 154 2.93 -19.54 16.90
CA THR A 154 3.11 -19.92 18.32
C THR A 154 1.98 -19.43 19.24
N PRO A 155 0.89 -20.21 19.40
CA PRO A 155 -0.04 -20.02 20.50
C PRO A 155 0.71 -20.06 21.84
N PRO A 156 0.24 -19.34 22.90
CA PRO A 156 0.84 -19.43 24.22
C PRO A 156 1.01 -20.89 24.67
N ALA A 157 2.14 -21.20 25.31
CA ALA A 157 2.42 -22.57 25.75
C ALA A 157 1.26 -23.12 26.59
N GLY A 158 0.72 -24.29 26.19
CA GLY A 158 -0.44 -24.91 26.84
C GLY A 158 -1.81 -24.51 26.28
N THR A 159 -1.86 -23.73 25.20
CA THR A 159 -3.09 -23.45 24.45
C THR A 159 -3.16 -24.29 23.17
N ALA A 160 -4.37 -24.70 22.80
CA ALA A 160 -4.69 -25.26 21.50
C ALA A 160 -5.75 -24.35 20.86
N PRO A 161 -5.75 -24.16 19.53
CA PRO A 161 -6.82 -23.42 18.87
C PRO A 161 -8.15 -24.13 19.13
N SER A 162 -9.13 -23.39 19.65
CA SER A 162 -10.50 -23.87 19.85
C SER A 162 -11.39 -23.57 18.64
N TYR A 163 -11.03 -22.54 17.86
CA TYR A 163 -11.78 -22.07 16.71
C TYR A 163 -10.86 -21.53 15.61
N ASP A 164 -11.17 -21.92 14.37
CA ASP A 164 -10.68 -21.33 13.13
C ASP A 164 -11.83 -21.41 12.11
N LEU A 165 -12.06 -20.34 11.36
CA LEU A 165 -13.18 -20.24 10.42
C LEU A 165 -13.03 -21.27 9.27
N ASP A 166 -11.80 -21.62 8.90
CA ASP A 166 -11.51 -22.66 7.89
C ASP A 166 -11.23 -24.06 8.47
N GLY A 167 -11.27 -24.17 9.80
CA GLY A 167 -11.20 -25.43 10.54
C GLY A 167 -9.96 -25.55 11.42
N VAL A 168 -10.15 -26.11 12.62
CA VAL A 168 -9.03 -26.42 13.53
C VAL A 168 -8.22 -27.58 12.94
N GLY A 169 -7.01 -27.31 12.46
CA GLY A 169 -6.05 -28.32 11.97
C GLY A 169 -5.44 -29.18 13.07
#